data_AF-A0A9D6ZSZ1-F1
#
_entry.id   AF-A0A9D6ZSZ1-F1
#
_cell.length_a   1.000
_cell.length_b   1.000
_cell.length_c   1.000
_cell.angle_alpha   90.00
_cell.angle_beta   90.00
_cell.angle_gamma   90.00
#
_symmetry.space_group_name_H-M   'P 1'
#
loop_
_entity.id
_entity.type
_entity.pdbx_description
1 polymer ?
#
loop_
_entity_poly.entity_id
_entity_poly.type
_entity_poly.pdbx_seq_one_letter_code
_entity_poly.pdbx_strand_id
1 'polypeptide(L)'
;MKTRREWFARFTVGAVFAINLWCALTFLFDPGSYVGGFELAGEPGRVVVQAFGILFLLWNATYPPVIFDPRTQKTLFKIILIQQTIGIIGETWLALTLSPEHSALIATGARFIVFDGAGLIAMGCAYGLLKRTPES
;
A
#
# COMPACT_ATOMS: atom_id res chain seq x y z
N MET A 1 -8.38 -19.45 21.05
CA MET A 1 -7.49 -19.97 19.97
C MET A 1 -7.83 -19.25 18.67
N LYS A 2 -6.86 -18.70 17.93
CA LYS A 2 -7.12 -17.97 16.68
C LYS A 2 -7.56 -18.93 15.58
N THR A 3 -8.58 -18.58 14.81
CA THR A 3 -9.06 -19.43 13.71
C THR A 3 -8.07 -19.44 12.53
N ARG A 4 -8.15 -20.45 11.64
CA ARG A 4 -7.36 -20.45 10.39
C ARG A 4 -7.60 -19.20 9.54
N ARG A 5 -8.83 -18.66 9.56
CA ARG A 5 -9.22 -17.44 8.83
C ARG A 5 -8.54 -16.18 9.38
N GLU A 6 -8.42 -16.07 10.71
CA GLU A 6 -7.66 -14.99 11.33
C GLU A 6 -6.18 -15.03 10.97
N TRP A 7 -5.56 -16.22 11.01
CA TRP A 7 -4.16 -16.34 10.61
C TRP A 7 -3.95 -15.96 9.15
N PHE A 8 -4.85 -16.40 8.26
CA PHE A 8 -4.84 -15.97 6.87
C PHE A 8 -4.93 -14.44 6.74
N ALA A 9 -5.87 -13.80 7.43
CA ALA A 9 -6.00 -12.35 7.38
C ALA A 9 -4.77 -11.61 7.92
N ARG A 10 -4.19 -12.08 9.02
CA ARG A 10 -2.96 -11.51 9.59
C ARG A 10 -1.79 -11.62 8.63
N PHE A 11 -1.63 -12.79 8.01
CA PHE A 11 -0.56 -13.02 7.04
C PHE A 11 -0.74 -12.13 5.83
N THR A 12 -1.95 -12.07 5.26
CA THR A 12 -2.22 -11.25 4.08
C THR A 12 -2.01 -9.76 4.34
N VAL A 13 -2.60 -9.22 5.40
CA VAL A 13 -2.43 -7.80 5.78
C VAL A 13 -0.98 -7.52 6.17
N GLY A 14 -0.33 -8.45 6.89
CA GLY A 14 1.07 -8.35 7.29
C GLY A 14 2.05 -8.36 6.12
N ALA A 15 1.79 -9.16 5.08
CA ALA A 15 2.62 -9.18 3.88
C ALA A 15 2.52 -7.86 3.10
N VAL A 16 1.30 -7.34 2.91
CA VAL A 16 1.09 -6.03 2.26
C VAL A 16 1.74 -4.91 3.08
N PHE A 17 1.60 -4.93 4.40
CA PHE A 17 2.28 -4.00 5.31
C PHE A 17 3.80 -4.08 5.18
N ALA A 18 4.39 -5.27 5.18
CA ALA A 18 5.84 -5.44 5.10
C ALA A 18 6.42 -4.89 3.79
N ILE A 19 5.74 -5.12 2.67
CA ILE A 19 6.19 -4.60 1.36
C ILE A 19 6.06 -3.07 1.31
N ASN A 20 4.94 -2.52 1.80
CA ASN A 20 4.76 -1.08 1.90
C ASN A 20 5.80 -0.42 2.81
N LEU A 21 6.04 -1.02 3.98
CA LEU A 21 7.03 -0.54 4.93
C LEU A 21 8.43 -0.59 4.32
N TRP A 22 8.76 -1.66 3.59
CA TRP A 22 10.02 -1.74 2.86
C TRP A 22 10.16 -0.59 1.86
N CYS A 23 9.13 -0.35 1.02
CA CYS A 23 9.09 0.78 0.09
C CYS A 23 9.33 2.12 0.81
N ALA A 24 8.60 2.35 1.91
CA ALA A 24 8.70 3.55 2.72
C ALA A 24 10.13 3.80 3.22
N LEU A 25 10.76 2.76 3.77
CA LEU A 25 12.12 2.83 4.31
C LEU A 25 13.14 3.03 3.19
N THR A 26 12.98 2.39 2.03
CA THR A 26 13.86 2.60 0.88
C THR A 26 13.76 4.01 0.33
N PHE A 27 12.56 4.60 0.26
CA PHE A 27 12.39 6.00 -0.15
C PHE A 27 12.99 6.97 0.85
N LEU A 28 12.94 6.65 2.14
CA LEU A 28 13.49 7.50 3.20
C LEU A 28 15.02 7.46 3.28
N PHE A 29 15.62 6.27 3.17
CA PHE A 29 17.05 6.06 3.41
C PHE A 29 17.89 5.95 2.14
N ASP A 30 17.31 5.58 1.01
CA ASP A 30 17.98 5.54 -0.29
C ASP A 30 17.13 6.22 -1.39
N PRO A 31 16.78 7.52 -1.23
CA PRO A 31 15.94 8.21 -2.21
C PRO A 31 16.58 8.29 -3.60
N GLY A 32 17.92 8.35 -3.67
CA GLY A 32 18.67 8.54 -4.91
C GLY A 32 18.37 7.46 -5.96
N SER A 33 18.19 6.22 -5.52
CA SER A 33 17.83 5.09 -6.38
C SER A 33 16.43 5.21 -7.02
N TYR A 34 15.56 6.08 -6.50
CA TYR A 34 14.16 6.21 -6.93
C TYR A 34 13.83 7.56 -7.56
N VAL A 35 14.65 8.59 -7.36
CA VAL A 35 14.46 9.95 -7.91
C VAL A 35 14.20 9.93 -9.43
N GLY A 36 14.96 9.11 -10.18
CA GLY A 36 14.78 8.99 -11.63
C GLY A 36 13.43 8.40 -12.05
N GLY A 37 12.83 7.54 -11.20
CA GLY A 37 11.50 6.97 -11.44
C GLY A 37 10.36 7.98 -11.34
N PHE A 38 10.61 9.13 -10.71
CA PHE A 38 9.69 10.24 -10.60
C PHE A 38 10.06 11.41 -11.52
N GLU A 39 11.06 11.24 -12.40
CA GLU A 39 11.60 12.29 -13.27
C GLU A 39 12.03 13.56 -12.52
N LEU A 40 12.42 13.36 -11.26
CA LEU A 40 12.96 14.41 -10.40
C LEU A 40 14.49 14.44 -10.51
N ALA A 41 15.10 15.53 -10.05
CA ALA A 41 16.55 15.67 -10.07
C ALA A 41 17.09 16.48 -8.89
N GLY A 42 18.37 16.29 -8.61
CA GLY A 42 19.11 17.02 -7.58
C GLY A 42 18.56 16.83 -6.18
N GLU A 43 18.93 17.75 -5.29
CA GLU A 43 18.52 17.72 -3.89
C GLU A 43 16.99 17.85 -3.71
N PRO A 44 16.27 18.74 -4.43
CA PRO A 44 14.82 18.81 -4.31
C PRO A 44 14.13 17.47 -4.62
N GLY A 45 14.60 16.75 -5.64
CA GLY A 45 14.06 15.44 -5.99
C GLY A 45 14.24 14.41 -4.88
N ARG A 46 15.42 14.38 -4.25
CA ARG A 46 15.68 13.48 -3.12
C ARG A 46 14.75 13.75 -1.95
N VAL A 47 14.58 15.02 -1.59
CA VAL A 47 13.68 15.43 -0.49
C VAL A 47 12.23 15.05 -0.78
N VAL A 48 11.76 15.21 -2.01
CA VAL A 48 10.40 14.79 -2.40
C VAL A 48 10.21 13.27 -2.27
N VAL A 49 11.17 12.47 -2.75
CA VAL A 49 11.11 11.01 -2.59
C VAL A 49 11.10 10.61 -1.11
N GLN A 50 11.92 11.25 -0.27
CA GLN A 50 11.89 11.01 1.17
C GLN A 50 10.53 11.38 1.79
N ALA A 51 9.92 12.48 1.34
CA ALA A 51 8.58 12.87 1.77
C ALA A 51 7.55 11.81 1.38
N PHE A 52 7.64 11.19 0.19
CA PHE A 52 6.82 10.03 -0.16
C PHE A 52 7.03 8.85 0.79
N GLY A 53 8.28 8.58 1.19
CA GLY A 53 8.57 7.58 2.22
C GLY A 53 7.84 7.86 3.54
N ILE A 54 7.82 9.11 4.00
CA ILE A 54 7.07 9.53 5.19
C ILE A 54 5.56 9.34 4.98
N LEU A 55 5.01 9.73 3.82
CA LEU A 55 3.60 9.54 3.51
C LEU A 55 3.22 8.05 3.53
N PHE A 56 4.07 7.16 3.01
CA PHE A 56 3.87 5.72 3.11
C PHE A 56 3.87 5.27 4.57
N LEU A 57 4.77 5.76 5.43
CA LEU A 57 4.74 5.42 6.87
C LEU A 57 3.43 5.83 7.53
N LEU A 58 2.94 7.05 7.26
CA LEU A 58 1.66 7.53 7.79
C LEU A 58 0.50 6.63 7.34
N TRP A 59 0.51 6.24 6.07
CA TRP A 59 -0.50 5.37 5.49
C TRP A 59 -0.53 3.98 6.14
N ASN A 60 0.63 3.49 6.57
CA ASN A 60 0.79 2.18 7.20
C ASN A 60 0.37 2.14 8.68
N ALA A 61 0.08 3.28 9.33
CA ALA A 61 -0.29 3.33 10.74
C ALA A 61 -1.56 2.55 11.09
N THR A 62 -2.44 2.31 10.10
CA THR A 62 -3.69 1.54 10.26
C THR A 62 -3.47 0.02 10.25
N TYR A 63 -2.33 -0.46 9.73
CA TYR A 63 -2.07 -1.89 9.53
C TYR A 63 -1.73 -2.64 10.83
N PRO A 64 -0.84 -2.17 11.74
CA PRO A 64 -0.46 -2.92 12.92
C PRO A 64 -1.65 -3.35 13.82
N PRO A 65 -2.65 -2.49 14.10
CA PRO A 65 -3.83 -2.91 14.84
C PRO A 65 -4.59 -4.05 14.15
N VAL A 66 -4.75 -3.99 12.82
CA VAL A 66 -5.44 -5.03 12.04
C VAL A 66 -4.64 -6.33 12.00
N ILE A 67 -3.32 -6.28 11.93
CA ILE A 67 -2.45 -7.47 12.04
C ILE A 67 -2.53 -8.06 13.45
N PHE A 68 -2.60 -7.21 14.48
CA PHE A 68 -2.67 -7.67 15.86
C PHE A 68 -4.02 -8.30 16.19
N ASP A 69 -5.14 -7.75 15.72
CA ASP A 69 -6.47 -8.32 15.89
C ASP A 69 -7.47 -7.92 14.78
N PRO A 70 -7.50 -8.67 13.67
CA PRO A 70 -8.34 -8.30 12.53
C PRO A 70 -9.85 -8.49 12.79
N ARG A 71 -10.24 -9.23 13.84
CA ARG A 71 -11.66 -9.47 14.16
C ARG A 71 -12.30 -8.28 14.86
N THR A 72 -11.58 -7.62 15.76
CA THR A 72 -12.07 -6.43 16.46
C THR A 72 -11.84 -5.17 15.62
N GLN A 73 -10.75 -5.12 14.84
CA GLN A 73 -10.37 -3.97 14.03
C GLN A 73 -11.05 -3.92 12.64
N LYS A 74 -12.33 -4.32 12.53
CA LYS A 74 -13.08 -4.34 11.25
C LYS A 74 -13.16 -2.96 10.59
N THR A 75 -13.24 -1.88 11.39
CA THR A 75 -13.28 -0.52 10.87
C THR A 75 -11.96 -0.12 10.23
N LEU A 76 -10.83 -0.35 10.90
CA LEU A 76 -9.51 -0.10 10.34
C LEU A 76 -9.24 -0.97 9.11
N PHE A 77 -9.69 -2.24 9.11
CA PHE A 77 -9.58 -3.09 7.93
C PHE A 77 -10.33 -2.47 6.73
N LYS A 78 -11.57 -2.00 6.91
CA LYS A 78 -12.28 -1.28 5.84
C LYS A 78 -11.51 -0.05 5.35
N ILE A 79 -10.93 0.72 6.28
CA ILE A 79 -10.14 1.90 5.94
C ILE A 79 -8.92 1.50 5.09
N ILE A 80 -8.21 0.42 5.44
CA ILE A 80 -7.10 -0.12 4.62
C ILE A 80 -7.56 -0.46 3.20
N LEU A 81 -8.73 -1.08 3.03
CA LEU A 81 -9.25 -1.39 1.69
C LEU A 81 -9.62 -0.12 0.90
N ILE A 82 -10.22 0.87 1.57
CA ILE A 82 -10.55 2.18 0.96
C ILE A 82 -9.26 2.90 0.54
N GLN A 83 -8.26 2.88 1.41
CA GLN A 83 -6.93 3.40 1.15
C GLN A 83 -6.34 2.79 -0.14
N GLN A 84 -6.29 1.45 -0.28
CA GLN A 84 -5.80 0.83 -1.52
C GLN A 84 -6.66 1.20 -2.74
N THR A 85 -7.97 1.33 -2.57
CA THR A 85 -8.88 1.73 -3.66
C THR A 85 -8.58 3.16 -4.14
N ILE A 86 -8.34 4.09 -3.22
CA ILE A 86 -7.94 5.46 -3.54
C ILE A 86 -6.60 5.45 -4.29
N GLY A 87 -5.62 4.67 -3.83
CA GLY A 87 -4.33 4.51 -4.51
C GLY A 87 -4.50 4.06 -5.95
N ILE A 88 -5.22 2.96 -6.20
CA ILE A 88 -5.48 2.45 -7.55
C ILE A 88 -6.17 3.49 -8.44
N ILE A 89 -7.24 4.13 -7.94
CA ILE A 89 -7.99 5.13 -8.71
C ILE A 89 -7.11 6.33 -9.04
N GLY A 90 -6.38 6.84 -8.05
CA GLY A 90 -5.49 8.00 -8.21
C GLY A 90 -4.36 7.73 -9.19
N GLU A 91 -3.64 6.62 -9.02
CA GLU A 91 -2.53 6.23 -9.92
C GLU A 91 -3.03 5.92 -11.34
N THR A 92 -4.18 5.27 -11.47
CA THR A 92 -4.80 5.01 -12.79
C THR A 92 -5.18 6.33 -13.46
N TRP A 93 -5.77 7.25 -12.72
CA TRP A 93 -6.12 8.58 -13.23
C TRP A 93 -4.87 9.33 -13.71
N LEU A 94 -3.80 9.36 -12.89
CA LEU A 94 -2.53 9.99 -13.27
C LEU A 94 -1.95 9.35 -14.54
N ALA A 95 -1.89 8.02 -14.60
CA ALA A 95 -1.38 7.28 -15.75
C ALA A 95 -2.14 7.59 -17.06
N LEU A 96 -3.46 7.79 -16.98
CA LEU A 96 -4.29 8.14 -18.14
C LEU A 96 -4.10 9.59 -18.60
N THR A 97 -3.58 10.46 -17.74
CA THR A 97 -3.34 11.89 -18.06
C THR A 97 -1.91 12.19 -18.49
N LEU A 98 -0.97 11.26 -18.29
CA LEU A 98 0.44 11.44 -18.65
C LEU A 98 0.66 11.34 -20.16
N SER A 99 1.50 12.24 -20.68
CA SER A 99 2.05 12.09 -22.03
C SER A 99 2.92 10.83 -22.13
N PRO A 100 2.89 10.08 -23.26
CA PRO A 100 3.75 8.91 -23.47
C PRO A 100 5.26 9.18 -23.34
N GLU A 101 5.68 10.44 -23.42
CA GLU A 101 7.08 10.87 -23.24
C GLU A 101 7.59 10.59 -21.81
N HIS A 102 6.69 10.55 -20.83
CA HIS A 102 7.02 10.31 -19.42
C HIS A 102 7.06 8.81 -19.05
N SER A 103 7.82 8.03 -19.83
CA SER A 103 7.86 6.57 -19.72
C SER A 103 8.30 6.08 -18.33
N ALA A 104 9.18 6.82 -17.65
CA ALA A 104 9.63 6.49 -16.30
C ALA A 104 8.50 6.66 -15.28
N LEU A 105 7.78 7.77 -15.33
CA LEU A 105 6.60 8.02 -14.47
C LEU A 105 5.50 6.99 -14.70
N ILE A 106 5.20 6.67 -15.96
CA ILE A 106 4.20 5.64 -16.32
C ILE A 106 4.59 4.28 -15.73
N ALA A 107 5.86 3.88 -15.87
CA ALA A 107 6.33 2.63 -15.31
C ALA A 107 6.27 2.61 -13.77
N THR A 108 6.57 3.74 -13.12
CA THR A 108 6.45 3.89 -11.66
C THR A 108 4.99 3.77 -11.21
N GLY A 109 4.07 4.53 -11.81
CA GLY A 109 2.63 4.44 -11.53
C GLY A 109 2.08 3.04 -11.75
N ALA A 110 2.49 2.36 -12.83
CA ALA A 110 2.07 0.97 -13.10
C ALA A 110 2.46 0.00 -11.98
N ARG A 111 3.65 0.15 -11.38
CA ARG A 111 4.07 -0.67 -10.23
C ARG A 111 3.17 -0.43 -9.01
N PHE A 112 2.81 0.82 -8.73
CA PHE A 112 1.89 1.15 -7.64
C PHE A 112 0.49 0.58 -7.90
N ILE A 113 -0.06 0.72 -9.11
CA ILE A 113 -1.36 0.14 -9.49
C ILE A 113 -1.38 -1.37 -9.28
N VAL A 114 -0.35 -2.08 -9.79
CA VAL A 114 -0.27 -3.54 -9.66
C VAL A 114 -0.18 -3.95 -8.19
N PHE A 115 0.67 -3.28 -7.42
CA PHE A 115 0.86 -3.59 -6.01
C PHE A 115 -0.41 -3.33 -5.19
N ASP A 116 -1.03 -2.16 -5.35
CA ASP A 116 -2.24 -1.81 -4.62
C ASP A 116 -3.41 -2.68 -5.04
N GLY A 117 -3.54 -2.99 -6.33
CA GLY A 117 -4.54 -3.91 -6.88
C GLY A 117 -4.42 -5.31 -6.29
N ALA A 118 -3.22 -5.89 -6.31
CA ALA A 118 -2.96 -7.20 -5.73
C ALA A 118 -3.24 -7.22 -4.21
N GLY A 119 -2.80 -6.18 -3.49
CA GLY A 119 -3.07 -6.00 -2.07
C GLY A 119 -4.57 -5.90 -1.77
N LEU A 120 -5.31 -5.10 -2.54
CA LEU A 120 -6.76 -4.91 -2.40
C LEU A 120 -7.52 -6.23 -2.59
N ILE A 121 -7.19 -6.99 -3.63
CA ILE A 121 -7.83 -8.29 -3.91
C ILE A 121 -7.56 -9.25 -2.75
N ALA A 122 -6.29 -9.43 -2.37
CA ALA A 122 -5.90 -10.39 -1.34
C ALA A 122 -6.52 -10.04 0.03
N MET A 123 -6.40 -8.77 0.45
CA MET A 123 -6.96 -8.28 1.71
C MET A 123 -8.50 -8.26 1.69
N GLY A 124 -9.12 -7.98 0.55
CA GLY A 124 -10.57 -8.06 0.36
C GLY A 124 -11.11 -9.47 0.55
N CYS A 125 -10.42 -10.47 -0.01
CA CYS A 125 -10.72 -11.89 0.24
C CYS A 125 -10.59 -12.23 1.73
N ALA A 126 -9.51 -11.82 2.38
CA ALA A 126 -9.31 -12.03 3.81
C ALA A 126 -10.43 -11.41 4.66
N TYR A 127 -10.81 -10.16 4.37
CA TYR A 127 -11.90 -9.47 5.05
C TYR A 127 -13.25 -10.15 4.84
N GLY A 128 -13.55 -10.59 3.61
CA GLY A 128 -14.77 -11.32 3.28
C GLY A 128 -14.88 -12.65 4.03
N LEU A 129 -13.78 -13.39 4.17
CA LEU A 129 -13.73 -14.63 4.94
C LEU A 129 -13.93 -14.40 6.44
N LEU A 130 -13.39 -13.31 6.99
CA LEU A 130 -13.59 -12.94 8.39
C LEU A 130 -15.06 -12.60 8.68
N LYS A 131 -15.72 -11.84 7.80
CA LYS A 131 -17.14 -11.47 7.94
C LYS A 131 -18.11 -12.66 7.98
N ARG A 132 -17.77 -13.76 7.30
CA ARG A 132 -18.60 -14.98 7.25
C ARG A 132 -18.44 -15.87 8.48
N THR A 133 -17.74 -15.41 9.51
CA THR A 133 -17.53 -16.16 10.75
C THR A 133 -18.48 -15.60 11.81
N PRO A 134 -19.39 -16.43 12.37
CA PRO A 134 -20.22 -16.01 13.50
C PRO A 134 -19.34 -15.51 14.66
N GLU A 135 -19.75 -14.43 15.32
CA GLU A 135 -19.11 -13.98 16.55
C GLU A 135 -19.43 -15.03 17.62
N SER A 136 -18.41 -15.79 18.04
CA SER A 136 -18.48 -16.82 19.07
C SER A 136 -18.37 -16.23 20.46
#